data_AF-A0A928CLK7-F1
#
_entry.id   AF-A0A928CLK7-F1
#
_cell.length_a   1.000
_cell.length_b   1.000
_cell.length_c   1.000
_cell.angle_alpha   90.00
_cell.angle_beta   90.00
_cell.angle_gamma   90.00
#
_symmetry.space_group_name_H-M   'P 1'
#
loop_
_entity.id
_entity.type
_entity.pdbx_description
1 polymer ?
#
loop_
_entity_poly.entity_id
_entity_poly.type
_entity_poly.pdbx_seq_one_letter_code
_entity_poly.pdbx_strand_id
1 'polypeptide(L)'
;MIKQIKDVEKSCFSPEDAINSLLAAQQSVITIQDILKLAPESADSEAAKLLTARIVRELDFHEDLIPVIPGEKYLAAETLFNGREFLIVPDGFEIENNILIPGHRFVPFMSQELFPSEITLKEAGARKRQSSVSFSGQAENIIKYHLLMGAETLFDFFAAEAEENMEKARNSANPELKLAVLDMQKFYAETDFSEGDALLVKVVDYRKGEFEFHLDSGKQRSEKNRRNYRQAAEDALTAVVDELLPGVPIVESIRCMFANHPELLKAPAMSLDEILMSDSIFDIAFDEDGSTLVRRSSEEDSCSCGDDSCSCGEHHHHHHHHEQELPDNVTIGSGEIGSLESMLAKLYPMLNMLELDAILLDNLKNHDFDFNSFYSRSFGETKLDFADGMQEACFFNELESRFEEMLDTYPREYDNQTAEIRSMIVEFTMERCTLLSELAELSTELEIKPELFEALAEVALLLDETLKLVNSPASLGEDFDFEQLREGVENALESGEEALSALRGVLDSDD
;
A
#
# COMPACT_ATOMS: atom_id res chain seq x y z
N MET A 1 -47.65 -17.92 2.62
CA MET A 1 -46.35 -17.26 2.83
C MET A 1 -45.16 -18.12 2.42
N ILE A 2 -45.03 -19.39 2.83
CA ILE A 2 -43.86 -20.23 2.45
C ILE A 2 -43.84 -20.66 0.96
N LYS A 3 -44.99 -20.55 0.26
CA LYS A 3 -45.07 -20.84 -1.18
C LYS A 3 -44.69 -19.66 -2.09
N GLN A 4 -44.52 -18.46 -1.53
CA GLN A 4 -44.06 -17.27 -2.27
C GLN A 4 -42.54 -17.09 -2.22
N ILE A 5 -41.84 -17.83 -1.35
CA ILE A 5 -40.37 -17.80 -1.26
C ILE A 5 -39.72 -18.76 -2.26
N LYS A 6 -40.46 -19.79 -2.73
CA LYS A 6 -39.94 -20.77 -3.70
C LYS A 6 -40.12 -20.41 -5.18
N ASP A 7 -40.79 -19.30 -5.49
CA ASP A 7 -40.93 -18.79 -6.87
C ASP A 7 -40.03 -17.57 -7.16
N VAL A 8 -39.20 -17.14 -6.20
CA VAL A 8 -38.21 -16.05 -6.35
C VAL A 8 -36.84 -16.58 -6.84
N GLU A 9 -36.63 -17.90 -6.88
CA GLU A 9 -35.48 -18.55 -7.55
C GLU A 9 -35.63 -18.56 -9.10
N LYS A 10 -36.28 -17.54 -9.68
CA LYS A 10 -36.25 -17.26 -11.11
C LYS A 10 -35.20 -16.19 -11.37
N SER A 11 -33.96 -16.63 -11.68
CA SER A 11 -32.97 -15.84 -12.43
C SER A 11 -32.74 -14.43 -11.89
N CYS A 12 -32.10 -14.29 -10.71
CA CYS A 12 -31.51 -13.01 -10.33
C CYS A 12 -30.45 -12.65 -11.37
N PHE A 13 -30.70 -11.59 -12.15
CA PHE A 13 -29.71 -11.05 -13.07
C PHE A 13 -28.46 -10.61 -12.29
N SER A 14 -27.29 -11.08 -12.72
CA SER A 14 -25.99 -10.66 -12.21
C SER A 14 -25.33 -9.73 -13.23
N PRO A 15 -25.05 -8.45 -12.88
CA PRO A 15 -24.29 -7.55 -13.74
C PRO A 15 -22.92 -8.12 -14.10
N GLU A 16 -22.25 -8.78 -13.15
CA GLU A 16 -20.95 -9.42 -13.34
C GLU A 16 -21.01 -10.52 -14.41
N ASP A 17 -21.99 -11.43 -14.35
CA ASP A 17 -22.18 -12.47 -15.37
C ASP A 17 -22.45 -11.86 -16.76
N ALA A 18 -23.17 -10.74 -16.79
CA ALA A 18 -23.45 -10.00 -18.03
C ALA A 18 -22.17 -9.37 -18.59
N ILE A 19 -21.34 -8.73 -17.75
CA ILE A 19 -20.03 -8.19 -18.14
C ILE A 19 -19.14 -9.32 -18.68
N ASN A 20 -19.00 -10.40 -17.93
CA ASN A 20 -18.21 -11.58 -18.31
C ASN A 20 -18.70 -12.20 -19.63
N SER A 21 -20.00 -12.21 -19.87
CA SER A 21 -20.57 -12.66 -21.16
C SER A 21 -20.19 -11.75 -22.33
N LEU A 22 -20.16 -10.43 -22.12
CA LEU A 22 -19.72 -9.47 -23.15
C LEU A 22 -18.21 -9.57 -23.41
N LEU A 23 -17.40 -9.72 -22.35
CA LEU A 23 -15.96 -9.95 -22.45
C LEU A 23 -15.64 -11.25 -23.19
N ALA A 24 -16.34 -12.36 -22.86
CA ALA A 24 -16.21 -13.63 -23.56
C ALA A 24 -16.61 -13.55 -25.04
N ALA A 25 -17.53 -12.63 -25.39
CA ALA A 25 -17.88 -12.30 -26.76
C ALA A 25 -16.87 -11.35 -27.46
N GLN A 26 -15.76 -11.01 -26.80
CA GLN A 26 -14.71 -10.10 -27.27
C GLN A 26 -15.25 -8.70 -27.63
N GLN A 27 -16.26 -8.24 -26.91
CA GLN A 27 -16.77 -6.89 -27.10
C GLN A 27 -15.75 -5.88 -26.56
N SER A 28 -15.26 -4.99 -27.43
CA SER A 28 -14.17 -4.07 -27.08
C SER A 28 -14.61 -2.83 -26.29
N VAL A 29 -15.85 -2.40 -26.47
CA VAL A 29 -16.44 -1.27 -25.75
C VAL A 29 -17.69 -1.74 -25.05
N ILE A 30 -17.75 -1.56 -23.74
CA ILE A 30 -18.90 -1.92 -22.91
C ILE A 30 -19.50 -0.65 -22.33
N THR A 31 -20.82 -0.54 -22.45
CA THR A 31 -21.60 0.57 -21.88
C THR A 31 -22.67 0.03 -20.94
N ILE A 32 -23.21 0.89 -20.08
CA ILE A 32 -24.36 0.55 -19.23
C ILE A 32 -25.53 0.03 -20.06
N GLN A 33 -25.76 0.62 -21.24
CA GLN A 33 -26.86 0.20 -22.12
C GLN A 33 -26.68 -1.21 -22.66
N ASP A 34 -25.45 -1.69 -22.81
CA ASP A 34 -25.22 -3.07 -23.25
C ASP A 34 -25.55 -4.07 -22.16
N ILE A 35 -25.22 -3.76 -20.90
CA ILE A 35 -25.60 -4.57 -19.75
C ILE A 35 -27.11 -4.54 -19.51
N LEU A 36 -27.74 -3.37 -19.62
CA LEU A 36 -29.20 -3.23 -19.47
C LEU A 36 -30.00 -4.01 -20.52
N LYS A 37 -29.47 -4.22 -21.74
CA LYS A 37 -30.13 -5.07 -22.76
C LYS A 37 -30.17 -6.55 -22.36
N LEU A 38 -29.24 -6.99 -21.51
CA LEU A 38 -29.18 -8.35 -20.97
C LEU A 38 -30.01 -8.50 -19.69
N ALA A 39 -30.35 -7.39 -19.05
CA ALA A 39 -31.20 -7.37 -17.87
C ALA A 39 -32.67 -7.65 -18.21
N PRO A 40 -33.43 -8.29 -17.30
CA PRO A 40 -34.87 -8.42 -17.45
C PRO A 40 -35.55 -7.05 -17.41
N GLU A 41 -36.58 -6.85 -18.25
CA GLU A 41 -37.38 -5.62 -18.24
C GLU A 41 -38.03 -5.40 -16.86
N SER A 42 -37.72 -4.28 -16.20
CA SER A 42 -38.42 -3.83 -14.99
C SER A 42 -39.50 -2.82 -15.34
N ALA A 43 -40.71 -3.03 -14.83
CA ALA A 43 -41.81 -2.06 -14.92
C ALA A 43 -41.76 -0.98 -13.80
N ASP A 44 -40.90 -1.18 -12.78
CA ASP A 44 -40.73 -0.27 -11.65
C ASP A 44 -39.51 0.65 -11.86
N SER A 45 -39.76 1.95 -11.78
CA SER A 45 -38.77 3.00 -12.00
C SER A 45 -37.70 3.05 -10.89
N GLU A 46 -38.02 2.67 -9.65
CA GLU A 46 -37.02 2.68 -8.57
C GLU A 46 -36.11 1.44 -8.64
N ALA A 47 -36.68 0.27 -8.92
CA ALA A 47 -35.90 -0.94 -9.18
C ALA A 47 -34.94 -0.78 -10.36
N ALA A 48 -35.36 -0.08 -11.42
CA ALA A 48 -34.49 0.23 -12.57
C ALA A 48 -33.29 1.12 -12.18
N LYS A 49 -33.50 2.16 -11.36
CA LYS A 49 -32.41 3.03 -10.87
C LYS A 49 -31.41 2.27 -10.01
N LEU A 50 -31.89 1.45 -9.07
CA LEU A 50 -31.02 0.64 -8.21
C LEU A 50 -30.18 -0.35 -9.03
N LEU A 51 -30.78 -0.97 -10.04
CA LEU A 51 -30.06 -1.85 -10.96
C LEU A 51 -28.99 -1.08 -11.75
N THR A 52 -29.31 0.09 -12.29
CA THR A 52 -28.32 0.93 -12.99
C THR A 52 -27.17 1.33 -12.07
N ALA A 53 -27.44 1.76 -10.83
CA ALA A 53 -26.39 2.09 -9.86
C ALA A 53 -25.49 0.89 -9.53
N ARG A 54 -26.07 -0.31 -9.43
CA ARG A 54 -25.29 -1.54 -9.27
C ARG A 54 -24.44 -1.82 -10.50
N ILE A 55 -24.98 -1.72 -11.71
CA ILE A 55 -24.22 -1.92 -12.96
C ILE A 55 -23.03 -0.95 -13.04
N VAL A 56 -23.22 0.32 -12.70
CA VAL A 56 -22.14 1.33 -12.67
C VAL A 56 -21.01 0.87 -11.75
N ARG A 57 -21.34 0.52 -10.50
CA ARG A 57 -20.36 0.04 -9.53
C ARG A 57 -19.60 -1.17 -10.07
N GLU A 58 -20.31 -2.16 -10.58
CA GLU A 58 -19.69 -3.39 -11.08
C GLU A 58 -18.80 -3.12 -12.30
N LEU A 59 -19.12 -2.13 -13.14
CA LEU A 59 -18.25 -1.72 -14.25
C LEU A 59 -17.02 -0.93 -13.78
N ASP A 60 -17.18 -0.04 -12.79
CA ASP A 60 -16.10 0.80 -12.26
C ASP A 60 -15.01 -0.03 -11.55
N PHE A 61 -15.38 -1.14 -10.92
CA PHE A 61 -14.46 -2.00 -10.17
C PHE A 61 -14.07 -3.30 -10.90
N HIS A 62 -14.47 -3.48 -12.16
CA HIS A 62 -14.12 -4.70 -12.90
C HIS A 62 -12.68 -4.66 -13.41
N GLU A 63 -11.83 -5.59 -12.99
CA GLU A 63 -10.38 -5.62 -13.27
C GLU A 63 -10.02 -5.61 -14.76
N ASP A 64 -10.81 -6.28 -15.59
CA ASP A 64 -10.64 -6.36 -17.06
C ASP A 64 -11.15 -5.14 -17.84
N LEU A 65 -11.80 -4.19 -17.17
CA LEU A 65 -12.35 -2.99 -17.80
C LEU A 65 -11.50 -1.77 -17.45
N ILE A 66 -11.41 -0.85 -18.41
CA ILE A 66 -10.71 0.43 -18.25
C ILE A 66 -11.72 1.54 -18.53
N PRO A 67 -11.99 2.44 -17.58
CA PRO A 67 -12.91 3.55 -17.77
C PRO A 67 -12.34 4.58 -18.76
N VAL A 68 -13.11 4.87 -19.80
CA VAL A 68 -12.85 6.00 -20.72
C VAL A 68 -13.71 7.19 -20.35
N ILE A 69 -14.95 6.92 -19.95
CA ILE A 69 -15.85 7.87 -19.32
C ILE A 69 -16.46 7.12 -18.12
N PRO A 70 -15.98 7.37 -16.89
CA PRO A 70 -16.49 6.71 -15.69
C PRO A 70 -18.01 6.79 -15.61
N GLY A 71 -18.65 5.67 -15.26
CA GLY A 71 -20.10 5.55 -15.22
C GLY A 71 -20.80 5.62 -16.59
N GLU A 72 -20.10 5.51 -17.72
CA GLU A 72 -20.73 5.53 -19.06
C GLU A 72 -20.11 4.53 -20.03
N LYS A 73 -18.78 4.56 -20.17
CA LYS A 73 -18.06 3.87 -21.25
C LYS A 73 -16.74 3.27 -20.77
N TYR A 74 -16.58 1.99 -21.03
CA TYR A 74 -15.43 1.19 -20.63
C TYR A 74 -14.84 0.46 -21.83
N LEU A 75 -13.53 0.27 -21.84
CA LEU A 75 -12.84 -0.58 -22.80
C LEU A 75 -12.43 -1.89 -22.14
N ALA A 76 -12.56 -3.00 -22.88
CA ALA A 76 -12.01 -4.28 -22.45
C ALA A 76 -10.49 -4.25 -22.64
N ALA A 77 -9.73 -4.41 -21.56
CA ALA A 77 -8.27 -4.34 -21.55
C ALA A 77 -7.62 -5.31 -22.55
N GLU A 78 -8.13 -6.55 -22.62
CA GLU A 78 -7.69 -7.56 -23.58
C GLU A 78 -7.74 -7.04 -25.03
N THR A 79 -8.82 -6.35 -25.39
CA THR A 79 -8.99 -5.81 -26.76
C THR A 79 -8.16 -4.56 -27.02
N LEU A 80 -7.86 -3.79 -25.97
CA LEU A 80 -7.02 -2.61 -26.06
C LEU A 80 -5.56 -3.02 -26.32
N PHE A 81 -5.05 -3.98 -25.53
CA PHE A 81 -3.63 -4.31 -25.46
C PHE A 81 -3.19 -5.43 -26.40
N ASN A 82 -4.04 -6.43 -26.71
CA ASN A 82 -3.61 -7.52 -27.58
C ASN A 82 -3.12 -7.02 -28.94
N GLY A 83 -1.91 -7.43 -29.31
CA GLY A 83 -1.23 -7.04 -30.54
C GLY A 83 -0.61 -5.63 -30.52
N ARG A 84 -0.68 -4.91 -29.40
CA ARG A 84 -0.01 -3.62 -29.20
C ARG A 84 1.42 -3.81 -28.72
N GLU A 85 2.19 -2.72 -28.84
CA GLU A 85 3.60 -2.70 -28.54
C GLU A 85 3.93 -1.62 -27.51
N PHE A 86 4.91 -1.91 -26.65
CA PHE A 86 5.48 -1.01 -25.66
C PHE A 86 6.98 -1.26 -25.56
N LEU A 87 7.73 -0.33 -24.96
CA LEU A 87 9.17 -0.43 -24.82
C LEU A 87 9.56 -0.75 -23.38
N ILE A 88 10.60 -1.56 -23.24
CA ILE A 88 11.34 -1.77 -22.01
C ILE A 88 12.79 -1.40 -22.27
N VAL A 89 13.40 -0.65 -21.37
CA VAL A 89 14.82 -0.26 -21.45
C VAL A 89 15.53 -0.88 -20.24
N PRO A 90 16.19 -2.04 -20.40
CA PRO A 90 17.03 -2.59 -19.35
C PRO A 90 18.15 -1.62 -18.99
N ASP A 91 18.44 -1.50 -17.70
CA ASP A 91 19.52 -0.65 -17.21
C ASP A 91 20.84 -1.42 -17.07
N GLY A 92 21.90 -0.72 -16.63
CA GLY A 92 23.21 -1.33 -16.42
C GLY A 92 23.16 -2.53 -15.47
N PHE A 93 22.37 -2.46 -14.38
CA PHE A 93 22.24 -3.54 -13.41
C PHE A 93 21.69 -4.82 -14.04
N GLU A 94 20.61 -4.73 -14.82
CA GLU A 94 20.01 -5.87 -15.52
C GLU A 94 20.96 -6.47 -16.56
N ILE A 95 21.63 -5.60 -17.34
CA ILE A 95 22.56 -6.01 -18.39
C ILE A 95 23.78 -6.72 -17.79
N GLU A 96 24.38 -6.17 -16.74
CA GLU A 96 25.54 -6.75 -16.04
C GLU A 96 25.20 -8.13 -15.45
N ASN A 97 24.00 -8.27 -14.89
CA ASN A 97 23.53 -9.52 -14.30
C ASN A 97 22.92 -10.49 -15.33
N ASN A 98 22.82 -10.09 -16.61
CA ASN A 98 22.24 -10.89 -17.69
C ASN A 98 20.78 -11.32 -17.46
N ILE A 99 20.00 -10.45 -16.82
CA ILE A 99 18.61 -10.71 -16.47
C ILE A 99 17.69 -9.61 -16.98
N LEU A 100 16.38 -9.88 -16.98
CA LEU A 100 15.33 -8.87 -17.06
C LEU A 100 14.32 -9.13 -15.94
N ILE A 101 14.12 -8.14 -15.08
CA ILE A 101 13.17 -8.13 -13.97
C ILE A 101 11.82 -7.62 -14.50
N PRO A 102 10.77 -8.44 -14.64
CA PRO A 102 9.53 -7.98 -15.25
C PRO A 102 8.93 -6.74 -14.57
N GLY A 103 8.64 -6.86 -13.27
CA GLY A 103 8.15 -5.77 -12.43
C GLY A 103 6.97 -4.97 -13.01
N HIS A 104 6.89 -3.69 -12.65
CA HIS A 104 5.81 -2.79 -13.05
C HIS A 104 5.72 -2.56 -14.57
N ARG A 105 6.78 -2.89 -15.32
CA ARG A 105 6.90 -2.60 -16.75
C ARG A 105 5.96 -3.44 -17.62
N PHE A 106 5.49 -4.57 -17.08
CA PHE A 106 4.51 -5.45 -17.74
C PHE A 106 3.09 -5.33 -17.18
N VAL A 107 2.93 -4.89 -15.92
CA VAL A 107 1.66 -4.93 -15.19
C VAL A 107 0.49 -4.26 -15.93
N PRO A 108 0.63 -3.07 -16.54
CA PRO A 108 -0.46 -2.46 -17.29
C PRO A 108 -0.93 -3.27 -18.51
N PHE A 109 -0.10 -4.21 -18.98
CA PHE A 109 -0.27 -4.93 -20.25
C PHE A 109 -0.59 -6.43 -20.07
N MET A 110 -0.96 -6.84 -18.85
CA MET A 110 -1.34 -8.22 -18.49
C MET A 110 -2.58 -8.25 -17.59
N SER A 111 -3.18 -9.43 -17.45
CA SER A 111 -4.25 -9.67 -16.48
C SER A 111 -3.81 -9.29 -15.06
N GLN A 112 -4.72 -8.72 -14.27
CA GLN A 112 -4.47 -8.40 -12.85
C GLN A 112 -4.40 -9.67 -11.99
N GLU A 113 -4.89 -10.81 -12.50
CA GLU A 113 -4.78 -12.12 -11.85
C GLU A 113 -3.36 -12.73 -11.89
N LEU A 114 -2.41 -12.07 -12.54
CA LEU A 114 -1.05 -12.58 -12.75
C LEU A 114 -0.02 -11.70 -12.04
N PHE A 115 0.98 -12.34 -11.42
CA PHE A 115 2.17 -11.63 -10.96
C PHE A 115 3.15 -11.37 -12.11
N PRO A 116 3.95 -10.28 -12.06
CA PRO A 116 4.95 -9.99 -13.08
C PRO A 116 5.95 -11.14 -13.34
N SER A 117 6.25 -11.96 -12.32
CA SER A 117 7.12 -13.13 -12.43
C SER A 117 6.53 -14.27 -13.26
N GLU A 118 5.21 -14.29 -13.46
CA GLU A 118 4.48 -15.35 -14.17
C GLU A 118 4.43 -15.13 -15.68
N ILE A 119 4.91 -13.99 -16.17
CA ILE A 119 4.86 -13.69 -17.60
C ILE A 119 5.67 -14.68 -18.42
N THR A 120 5.26 -14.85 -19.66
CA THR A 120 6.06 -15.52 -20.68
C THR A 120 6.62 -14.50 -21.65
N LEU A 121 7.94 -14.47 -21.78
CA LEU A 121 8.62 -13.66 -22.80
C LEU A 121 9.29 -14.55 -23.85
N LYS A 122 9.16 -14.20 -25.13
CA LYS A 122 9.75 -14.95 -26.26
C LYS A 122 10.33 -14.00 -27.30
N GLU A 123 11.54 -14.28 -27.79
CA GLU A 123 12.08 -13.51 -28.91
C GLU A 123 11.26 -13.75 -30.20
N ALA A 124 11.09 -12.71 -31.00
CA ALA A 124 10.32 -12.75 -32.24
C ALA A 124 10.89 -13.79 -33.21
N GLY A 125 10.03 -14.72 -33.65
CA GLY A 125 10.42 -15.84 -34.51
C GLY A 125 11.21 -16.96 -33.81
N ALA A 126 11.56 -16.82 -32.53
CA ALA A 126 12.20 -17.88 -31.77
C ALA A 126 11.19 -18.98 -31.40
N ARG A 127 11.71 -20.21 -31.28
CA ARG A 127 10.89 -21.37 -30.86
C ARG A 127 10.78 -21.54 -29.34
N LYS A 128 11.76 -21.02 -28.60
CA LYS A 128 11.84 -21.16 -27.14
C LYS A 128 11.53 -19.83 -26.48
N ARG A 129 10.82 -19.91 -25.36
CA ARG A 129 10.60 -18.80 -24.42
C ARG A 129 11.90 -18.54 -23.65
N GLN A 130 12.08 -17.34 -23.14
CA GLN A 130 13.15 -17.05 -22.17
C GLN A 130 12.89 -17.88 -20.91
N SER A 131 13.96 -18.40 -20.31
CA SER A 131 13.84 -19.14 -19.06
C SER A 131 13.65 -18.18 -17.90
N SER A 132 12.79 -18.56 -16.96
CA SER A 132 12.73 -17.92 -15.66
C SER A 132 13.83 -18.52 -14.75
N VAL A 133 14.54 -17.66 -14.04
CA VAL A 133 15.61 -18.01 -13.09
C VAL A 133 15.36 -17.30 -11.77
N SER A 134 15.70 -17.95 -10.66
CA SER A 134 15.65 -17.31 -9.35
C SER A 134 16.86 -16.39 -9.20
N PHE A 135 16.59 -15.13 -8.85
CA PHE A 135 17.58 -14.10 -8.61
C PHE A 135 17.46 -13.61 -7.18
N SER A 136 18.59 -13.25 -6.58
CA SER A 136 18.67 -12.64 -5.26
C SER A 136 19.52 -11.38 -5.34
N GLY A 137 19.05 -10.30 -4.72
CA GLY A 137 19.76 -9.03 -4.69
C GLY A 137 19.23 -8.12 -3.59
N GLN A 138 19.94 -7.02 -3.34
CA GLN A 138 19.55 -6.05 -2.32
C GLN A 138 18.28 -5.31 -2.74
N ALA A 139 17.38 -5.06 -1.79
CA ALA A 139 16.10 -4.41 -2.01
C ALA A 139 16.24 -3.07 -2.73
N GLU A 140 17.23 -2.25 -2.38
CA GLU A 140 17.51 -0.96 -3.03
C GLU A 140 17.69 -1.08 -4.56
N ASN A 141 18.23 -2.21 -5.02
CA ASN A 141 18.48 -2.47 -6.44
C ASN A 141 17.27 -3.08 -7.15
N ILE A 142 16.34 -3.72 -6.43
CA ILE A 142 15.23 -4.50 -7.01
C ILE A 142 13.90 -3.75 -6.93
N ILE A 143 13.63 -3.05 -5.82
CA ILE A 143 12.35 -2.37 -5.56
C ILE A 143 12.04 -1.35 -6.65
N LYS A 144 13.05 -0.68 -7.20
CA LYS A 144 12.88 0.32 -8.27
C LYS A 144 12.12 -0.21 -9.49
N TYR A 145 12.22 -1.50 -9.82
CA TYR A 145 11.48 -2.13 -10.93
C TYR A 145 10.02 -2.45 -10.59
N HIS A 146 9.57 -2.18 -9.36
CA HIS A 146 8.24 -2.54 -8.87
C HIS A 146 7.45 -1.32 -8.35
N LEU A 147 8.09 -0.15 -8.20
CA LEU A 147 7.48 1.06 -7.63
C LEU A 147 6.15 1.47 -8.29
N LEU A 148 6.03 1.36 -9.61
CA LEU A 148 4.79 1.74 -10.32
C LEU A 148 3.66 0.69 -10.23
N MET A 149 3.84 -0.40 -9.48
CA MET A 149 2.76 -1.34 -9.15
C MET A 149 1.83 -0.78 -8.07
N GLY A 150 2.31 0.18 -7.27
CA GLY A 150 1.68 0.63 -6.04
C GLY A 150 2.17 -0.17 -4.83
N ALA A 151 2.17 0.47 -3.65
CA ALA A 151 2.75 -0.10 -2.44
C ALA A 151 2.07 -1.43 -2.04
N GLU A 152 0.74 -1.49 -2.09
CA GLU A 152 -0.03 -2.69 -1.73
C GLU A 152 0.40 -3.91 -2.56
N THR A 153 0.34 -3.78 -3.88
CA THR A 153 0.68 -4.88 -4.80
C THR A 153 2.17 -5.24 -4.77
N LEU A 154 3.04 -4.28 -4.44
CA LEU A 154 4.47 -4.52 -4.33
C LEU A 154 4.80 -5.48 -3.18
N PHE A 155 4.19 -5.29 -2.00
CA PHE A 155 4.45 -6.15 -0.85
C PHE A 155 3.89 -7.55 -1.05
N ASP A 156 2.65 -7.65 -1.53
CA ASP A 156 2.00 -8.92 -1.85
C ASP A 156 2.82 -9.73 -2.87
N PHE A 157 3.36 -9.04 -3.88
CA PHE A 157 4.25 -9.66 -4.85
C PHE A 157 5.50 -10.27 -4.17
N PHE A 158 6.26 -9.49 -3.39
CA PHE A 158 7.48 -10.02 -2.78
C PHE A 158 7.20 -11.11 -1.74
N ALA A 159 6.08 -11.04 -1.03
CA ALA A 159 5.64 -12.10 -0.13
C ALA A 159 5.33 -13.40 -0.90
N ALA A 160 4.67 -13.30 -2.05
CA ALA A 160 4.34 -14.43 -2.91
C ALA A 160 5.56 -15.05 -3.61
N GLU A 161 6.59 -14.25 -3.94
CA GLU A 161 7.79 -14.73 -4.62
C GLU A 161 8.63 -15.69 -3.78
N ALA A 162 8.78 -15.39 -2.48
CA ALA A 162 9.49 -16.28 -1.54
C ALA A 162 9.10 -15.98 -0.09
N GLU A 163 8.74 -17.02 0.67
CA GLU A 163 8.39 -16.91 2.11
C GLU A 163 9.50 -16.21 2.93
N GLU A 164 10.77 -16.40 2.57
CA GLU A 164 11.93 -15.78 3.24
C GLU A 164 12.02 -14.27 3.06
N ASN A 165 11.35 -13.68 2.07
CA ASN A 165 11.41 -12.23 1.82
C ASN A 165 10.81 -11.45 2.97
N MET A 166 9.68 -11.89 3.53
CA MET A 166 9.00 -11.21 4.63
C MET A 166 9.81 -11.26 5.92
N GLU A 167 10.42 -12.41 6.22
CA GLU A 167 11.33 -12.53 7.36
C GLU A 167 12.54 -11.59 7.21
N LYS A 168 13.15 -11.53 6.02
CA LYS A 168 14.30 -10.65 5.78
C LYS A 168 13.92 -9.19 5.86
N ALA A 169 12.78 -8.79 5.31
CA ALA A 169 12.28 -7.42 5.33
C ALA A 169 12.01 -6.92 6.76
N ARG A 170 11.52 -7.78 7.66
CA ARG A 170 11.34 -7.46 9.09
C ARG A 170 12.66 -7.20 9.82
N ASN A 171 13.75 -7.82 9.37
CA ASN A 171 15.04 -7.82 10.07
C ASN A 171 16.08 -6.85 9.47
N SER A 172 15.80 -6.22 8.32
CA SER A 172 16.73 -5.34 7.63
C SER A 172 16.00 -4.28 6.82
N ALA A 173 16.46 -3.02 6.89
CA ALA A 173 15.97 -1.94 6.04
C ALA A 173 16.39 -2.08 4.56
N ASN A 174 17.42 -2.89 4.28
CA ASN A 174 17.82 -3.26 2.93
C ASN A 174 18.00 -4.79 2.89
N PRO A 175 16.90 -5.56 2.82
CA PRO A 175 16.96 -7.01 2.80
C PRO A 175 17.46 -7.54 1.45
N GLU A 176 18.07 -8.73 1.46
CA GLU A 176 18.31 -9.46 0.22
C GLU A 176 17.00 -10.16 -0.20
N LEU A 177 16.35 -9.61 -1.22
CA LEU A 177 15.10 -10.11 -1.77
C LEU A 177 15.37 -11.17 -2.83
N LYS A 178 14.48 -12.15 -2.90
CA LYS A 178 14.50 -13.21 -3.90
C LYS A 178 13.25 -13.18 -4.74
N LEU A 179 13.42 -13.27 -6.05
CA LEU A 179 12.34 -13.24 -7.03
C LEU A 179 12.71 -14.01 -8.29
N ALA A 180 11.73 -14.38 -9.08
CA ALA A 180 11.89 -14.94 -10.40
C ALA A 180 12.06 -13.84 -11.45
N VAL A 181 13.09 -13.97 -12.28
CA VAL A 181 13.44 -13.02 -13.35
C VAL A 181 13.69 -13.77 -14.65
N LEU A 182 13.74 -13.07 -15.77
CA LEU A 182 13.99 -13.67 -17.07
C LEU A 182 15.50 -13.71 -17.37
N ASP A 183 15.99 -14.87 -17.78
CA ASP A 183 17.37 -15.04 -18.25
C ASP A 183 17.54 -14.45 -19.65
N MET A 184 18.40 -13.43 -19.75
CA MET A 184 18.69 -12.70 -20.97
C MET A 184 20.11 -12.93 -21.48
N GLN A 185 20.91 -13.78 -20.82
CA GLN A 185 22.33 -13.98 -21.10
C GLN A 185 22.61 -14.27 -22.57
N LYS A 186 21.84 -15.19 -23.15
CA LYS A 186 22.02 -15.57 -24.56
C LYS A 186 21.68 -14.40 -25.49
N PHE A 187 20.56 -13.72 -25.23
CA PHE A 187 20.08 -12.64 -26.08
C PHE A 187 21.03 -11.44 -26.04
N TYR A 188 21.44 -11.00 -24.84
CA TYR A 188 22.38 -9.88 -24.68
C TYR A 188 23.72 -10.17 -25.35
N ALA A 189 24.26 -11.39 -25.21
CA ALA A 189 25.50 -11.79 -25.86
C ALA A 189 25.38 -11.86 -27.39
N GLU A 190 24.27 -12.38 -27.93
CA GLU A 190 24.07 -12.52 -29.39
C GLU A 190 23.82 -11.19 -30.10
N THR A 191 23.27 -10.21 -29.39
CA THR A 191 22.88 -8.91 -29.94
C THR A 191 23.88 -7.79 -29.66
N ASP A 192 24.92 -8.03 -28.83
CA ASP A 192 25.81 -6.99 -28.31
C ASP A 192 24.99 -5.89 -27.60
N PHE A 193 24.01 -6.32 -26.78
CA PHE A 193 23.07 -5.44 -26.11
C PHE A 193 23.81 -4.53 -25.13
N SER A 194 23.49 -3.24 -25.19
CA SER A 194 24.17 -2.21 -24.40
C SER A 194 23.19 -1.18 -23.87
N GLU A 195 23.62 -0.38 -22.89
CA GLU A 195 22.80 0.70 -22.36
C GLU A 195 22.28 1.62 -23.48
N GLY A 196 20.98 1.92 -23.41
CA GLY A 196 20.26 2.71 -24.41
C GLY A 196 19.59 1.87 -25.50
N ASP A 197 19.99 0.60 -25.69
CA ASP A 197 19.18 -0.36 -26.42
C ASP A 197 17.89 -0.68 -25.64
N ALA A 198 16.85 -1.07 -26.36
CA ALA A 198 15.54 -1.35 -25.80
C ALA A 198 14.99 -2.67 -26.34
N LEU A 199 14.00 -3.20 -25.63
CA LEU A 199 13.17 -4.32 -26.06
C LEU A 199 11.84 -3.73 -26.53
N LEU A 200 11.53 -3.87 -27.82
CA LEU A 200 10.19 -3.60 -28.32
C LEU A 200 9.34 -4.84 -28.09
N VAL A 201 8.45 -4.74 -27.12
CA VAL A 201 7.63 -5.84 -26.60
C VAL A 201 6.23 -5.72 -27.15
N LYS A 202 5.70 -6.83 -27.65
CA LYS A 202 4.36 -6.98 -28.17
C LYS A 202 3.55 -7.88 -27.25
N VAL A 203 2.34 -7.44 -26.90
CA VAL A 203 1.36 -8.27 -26.19
C VAL A 203 0.78 -9.31 -27.16
N VAL A 204 1.02 -10.60 -26.89
CA VAL A 204 0.50 -11.71 -27.70
C VAL A 204 -0.82 -12.21 -27.13
N ASP A 205 -0.89 -12.37 -25.80
CA ASP A 205 -2.08 -12.78 -25.07
C ASP A 205 -2.08 -12.10 -23.69
N TYR A 206 -2.91 -11.06 -23.55
CA TYR A 206 -3.08 -10.28 -22.32
C TYR A 206 -3.49 -11.16 -21.13
N ARG A 207 -4.46 -12.05 -21.32
CA ARG A 207 -5.00 -12.88 -20.22
C ARG A 207 -3.97 -13.86 -19.69
N LYS A 208 -3.08 -14.35 -20.55
CA LYS A 208 -2.02 -15.30 -20.17
C LYS A 208 -0.67 -14.65 -19.87
N GLY A 209 -0.55 -13.32 -19.97
CA GLY A 209 0.73 -12.63 -19.83
C GLY A 209 1.79 -13.14 -20.83
N GLU A 210 1.39 -13.42 -22.08
CA GLU A 210 2.32 -13.86 -23.13
C GLU A 210 2.78 -12.68 -23.99
N PHE A 211 4.10 -12.53 -24.12
CA PHE A 211 4.75 -11.45 -24.82
C PHE A 211 5.77 -11.95 -25.83
N GLU A 212 5.92 -11.19 -26.92
CA GLU A 212 6.97 -11.36 -27.91
C GLU A 212 7.83 -10.11 -27.97
N PHE A 213 9.15 -10.24 -28.07
CA PHE A 213 10.04 -9.07 -28.13
C PHE A 213 11.08 -9.18 -29.23
N HIS A 214 11.63 -8.02 -29.60
CA HIS A 214 12.83 -7.93 -30.42
C HIS A 214 13.67 -6.72 -30.00
N LEU A 215 14.92 -6.71 -30.45
CA LEU A 215 15.84 -5.58 -30.24
C LEU A 215 15.32 -4.32 -30.95
N ASP A 216 15.17 -3.25 -30.20
CA ASP A 216 15.12 -1.88 -30.71
C ASP A 216 16.43 -1.17 -30.33
N SER A 217 17.32 -1.01 -31.31
CA SER A 217 18.67 -0.50 -31.02
C SER A 217 18.64 0.98 -30.67
N GLY A 218 19.36 1.37 -29.62
CA GLY A 218 19.49 2.76 -29.18
C GLY A 218 19.97 3.70 -30.27
N LYS A 219 20.76 3.20 -31.24
CA LYS A 219 21.23 3.97 -32.41
C LYS A 219 20.11 4.36 -33.38
N GLN A 220 18.99 3.64 -33.36
CA GLN A 220 17.84 3.86 -34.23
C GLN A 220 16.76 4.70 -33.54
N ARG A 221 16.84 4.86 -32.21
CA ARG A 221 15.89 5.62 -31.40
C ARG A 221 16.10 7.12 -31.63
N SER A 222 15.07 7.77 -32.17
CA SER A 222 15.11 9.19 -32.53
C SER A 222 14.78 10.08 -31.33
N GLU A 223 15.70 10.94 -30.92
CA GLU A 223 15.49 11.95 -29.87
C GLU A 223 14.24 12.82 -30.10
N LYS A 224 13.98 13.17 -31.36
CA LYS A 224 12.79 13.95 -31.71
C LYS A 224 11.51 13.16 -31.44
N ASN A 225 11.50 11.86 -31.78
CA ASN A 225 10.33 11.02 -31.55
C ASN A 225 10.12 10.77 -30.06
N ARG A 226 11.21 10.53 -29.32
CA ARG A 226 11.18 10.39 -27.85
C ARG A 226 10.59 11.62 -27.19
N ARG A 227 11.08 12.82 -27.50
CA ARG A 227 10.54 14.07 -26.94
C ARG A 227 9.06 14.28 -27.27
N ASN A 228 8.65 14.02 -28.51
CA ASN A 228 7.25 14.15 -28.90
C ASN A 228 6.36 13.12 -28.18
N TYR A 229 6.87 11.91 -28.00
CA TYR A 229 6.17 10.84 -27.28
C TYR A 229 6.03 11.16 -25.80
N ARG A 230 7.11 11.64 -25.15
CA ARG A 230 7.09 12.13 -23.77
C ARG A 230 5.99 13.17 -23.58
N GLN A 231 6.00 14.23 -24.39
CA GLN A 231 4.99 15.28 -24.28
C GLN A 231 3.57 14.73 -24.42
N ALA A 232 3.34 13.86 -25.41
CA ALA A 232 2.01 13.27 -25.62
C ALA A 232 1.58 12.36 -24.46
N ALA A 233 2.51 11.58 -23.89
CA ALA A 233 2.24 10.72 -22.74
C ALA A 233 2.00 11.54 -21.46
N GLU A 234 2.80 12.57 -21.22
CA GLU A 234 2.65 13.48 -20.07
C GLU A 234 1.33 14.26 -20.15
N ASP A 235 0.97 14.80 -21.32
CA ASP A 235 -0.32 15.46 -21.53
C ASP A 235 -1.49 14.49 -21.29
N ALA A 236 -1.38 13.27 -21.82
CA ALA A 236 -2.40 12.23 -21.67
C ALA A 236 -2.58 11.80 -20.21
N LEU A 237 -1.48 11.58 -19.49
CA LEU A 237 -1.51 11.15 -18.10
C LEU A 237 -1.97 12.29 -17.17
N THR A 238 -1.60 13.54 -17.48
CA THR A 238 -2.11 14.72 -16.76
C THR A 238 -3.63 14.78 -16.84
N ALA A 239 -4.21 14.56 -18.02
CA ALA A 239 -5.66 14.55 -18.17
C ALA A 239 -6.34 13.44 -17.37
N VAL A 240 -5.66 12.30 -17.16
CA VAL A 240 -6.18 11.23 -16.30
C VAL A 240 -6.13 11.62 -14.83
N VAL A 241 -4.95 12.02 -14.36
CA VAL A 241 -4.68 12.31 -12.94
C VAL A 241 -5.42 13.54 -12.44
N ASP A 242 -5.47 14.62 -13.23
CA ASP A 242 -6.04 15.90 -12.79
C ASP A 242 -7.56 16.00 -13.06
N GLU A 243 -8.07 15.32 -14.10
CA GLU A 243 -9.45 15.55 -14.58
C GLU A 243 -10.33 14.30 -14.56
N LEU A 244 -9.84 13.15 -15.05
CA LEU A 244 -10.69 11.97 -15.27
C LEU A 244 -10.93 11.18 -13.99
N LEU A 245 -9.85 10.89 -13.26
CA LEU A 245 -9.85 10.00 -12.10
C LEU A 245 -8.78 10.42 -11.08
N PRO A 246 -8.96 11.54 -10.35
CA PRO A 246 -8.04 11.93 -9.30
C PRO A 246 -7.99 10.87 -8.19
N GLY A 247 -6.79 10.53 -7.73
CA GLY A 247 -6.58 9.58 -6.62
C GLY A 247 -6.76 8.11 -6.97
N VAL A 248 -6.71 7.72 -8.25
CA VAL A 248 -6.75 6.29 -8.62
C VAL A 248 -5.36 5.65 -8.62
N PRO A 249 -5.26 4.32 -8.39
CA PRO A 249 -3.99 3.61 -8.37
C PRO A 249 -3.13 3.85 -9.61
N ILE A 250 -1.80 3.81 -9.43
CA ILE A 250 -0.80 4.10 -10.49
C ILE A 250 -1.06 3.28 -11.76
N VAL A 251 -1.25 1.96 -11.62
CA VAL A 251 -1.48 1.05 -12.74
C VAL A 251 -2.74 1.44 -13.52
N GLU A 252 -3.82 1.79 -12.81
CA GLU A 252 -5.08 2.16 -13.44
C GLU A 252 -4.97 3.51 -14.16
N SER A 253 -4.22 4.46 -13.60
CA SER A 253 -3.88 5.72 -14.27
C SER A 253 -3.15 5.48 -15.61
N ILE A 254 -2.18 4.55 -15.62
CA ILE A 254 -1.43 4.18 -16.84
C ILE A 254 -2.34 3.50 -17.86
N ARG A 255 -3.22 2.58 -17.42
CA ARG A 255 -4.19 1.91 -18.31
C ARG A 255 -5.17 2.92 -18.92
N CYS A 256 -5.68 3.85 -18.12
CA CYS A 256 -6.54 4.94 -18.55
C CYS A 256 -5.86 5.88 -19.55
N MET A 257 -4.58 6.20 -19.35
CA MET A 257 -3.79 6.99 -20.30
C MET A 257 -3.82 6.32 -21.69
N PHE A 258 -3.51 5.02 -21.77
CA PHE A 258 -3.54 4.29 -23.03
C PHE A 258 -4.93 4.08 -23.62
N ALA A 259 -5.96 3.92 -22.79
CA ALA A 259 -7.34 3.78 -23.24
C ALA A 259 -7.86 5.06 -23.90
N ASN A 260 -7.50 6.22 -23.36
CA ASN A 260 -7.87 7.54 -23.89
C ASN A 260 -6.95 7.98 -25.05
N HIS A 261 -5.69 7.52 -25.06
CA HIS A 261 -4.67 7.84 -26.05
C HIS A 261 -4.05 6.60 -26.72
N PRO A 262 -4.84 5.78 -27.44
CA PRO A 262 -4.38 4.51 -28.02
C PRO A 262 -3.36 4.68 -29.15
N GLU A 263 -3.10 5.90 -29.62
CA GLU A 263 -1.97 6.22 -30.50
C GLU A 263 -0.61 6.01 -29.85
N LEU A 264 -0.49 6.15 -28.53
CA LEU A 264 0.76 5.89 -27.80
C LEU A 264 1.19 4.41 -27.97
N LEU A 265 0.22 3.50 -28.06
CA LEU A 265 0.45 2.06 -28.28
C LEU A 265 0.75 1.68 -29.74
N LYS A 266 0.69 2.63 -30.70
CA LYS A 266 0.94 2.34 -32.13
C LYS A 266 2.40 2.56 -32.54
N ALA A 267 3.09 3.45 -31.84
CA ALA A 267 4.45 3.83 -32.15
C ALA A 267 5.18 4.22 -30.85
N PRO A 268 5.39 3.27 -29.93
CA PRO A 268 6.10 3.55 -28.68
C PRO A 268 7.50 4.06 -28.99
N ALA A 269 7.92 5.12 -28.30
CA ALA A 269 9.29 5.66 -28.42
C ALA A 269 10.04 5.68 -27.08
N MET A 270 9.32 5.56 -25.96
CA MET A 270 9.88 5.53 -24.61
C MET A 270 9.19 4.45 -23.77
N SER A 271 9.93 3.87 -22.82
CA SER A 271 9.37 3.00 -21.78
C SER A 271 8.64 3.80 -20.70
N LEU A 272 7.92 3.09 -19.82
CA LEU A 272 7.30 3.70 -18.64
C LEU A 272 8.36 4.30 -17.70
N ASP A 273 9.46 3.61 -17.47
CA ASP A 273 10.56 4.08 -16.61
C ASP A 273 11.12 5.42 -17.11
N GLU A 274 11.33 5.52 -18.43
CA GLU A 274 11.82 6.75 -19.04
C GLU A 274 10.83 7.90 -18.87
N ILE A 275 9.51 7.64 -18.81
CA ILE A 275 8.49 8.67 -18.64
C ILE A 275 8.35 9.07 -17.16
N LEU A 276 8.27 8.08 -16.27
CA LEU A 276 7.75 8.24 -14.92
C LEU A 276 8.79 8.24 -13.80
N MET A 277 10.01 7.76 -14.05
CA MET A 277 11.03 7.64 -13.00
C MET A 277 12.06 8.78 -13.04
N SER A 278 12.61 9.12 -14.21
CA SER A 278 13.65 10.14 -14.36
C SER A 278 13.13 11.39 -15.08
N ASP A 279 13.34 12.57 -14.49
CA ASP A 279 12.87 13.86 -15.00
C ASP A 279 11.34 13.90 -15.29
N SER A 280 10.58 13.08 -14.57
CA SER A 280 9.12 13.03 -14.64
C SER A 280 8.50 14.32 -14.10
N ILE A 281 7.35 14.73 -14.63
CA ILE A 281 6.53 15.78 -14.01
C ILE A 281 5.54 15.21 -12.98
N PHE A 282 5.59 13.90 -12.76
CA PHE A 282 4.76 13.16 -11.82
C PHE A 282 5.62 12.59 -10.70
N ASP A 283 5.05 12.58 -9.50
CA ASP A 283 5.56 11.89 -8.33
C ASP A 283 4.59 10.81 -7.89
N ILE A 284 5.10 9.85 -7.13
CA ILE A 284 4.28 8.84 -6.46
C ILE A 284 3.86 9.43 -5.11
N ALA A 285 2.57 9.63 -4.92
CA ALA A 285 1.99 9.93 -3.62
C ALA A 285 1.57 8.63 -2.94
N PHE A 286 1.75 8.60 -1.62
CA PHE A 286 1.24 7.54 -0.75
C PHE A 286 0.13 8.16 0.10
N ASP A 287 -1.04 7.54 0.12
CA ASP A 287 -2.20 7.96 0.89
C ASP A 287 -2.83 6.73 1.59
N GLU A 288 -3.87 6.96 2.40
CA GLU A 288 -4.59 5.92 3.13
C GLU A 288 -5.22 4.86 2.21
N ASP A 289 -5.45 5.19 0.93
CA ASP A 289 -6.07 4.33 -0.09
C ASP A 289 -5.04 3.65 -1.02
N GLY A 290 -3.73 3.85 -0.77
CA GLY A 290 -2.64 3.17 -1.46
C GLY A 290 -1.61 4.12 -2.08
N SER A 291 -1.25 3.88 -3.34
CA SER A 291 -0.27 4.69 -4.06
C SER A 291 -0.85 5.21 -5.37
N THR A 292 -0.71 6.52 -5.57
CA THR A 292 -1.29 7.24 -6.70
C THR A 292 -0.21 8.07 -7.40
N LEU A 293 -0.47 8.47 -8.65
CA LEU A 293 0.38 9.46 -9.33
C LEU A 293 -0.17 10.85 -9.07
N VAL A 294 0.70 11.78 -8.70
CA VAL A 294 0.38 13.20 -8.55
C VAL A 294 1.32 14.03 -9.40
N ARG A 295 0.83 15.15 -9.93
CA ARG A 295 1.67 16.08 -10.67
C ARG A 295 2.52 16.90 -9.70
N ARG A 296 3.81 17.08 -9.99
CA ARG A 296 4.67 18.03 -9.26
C ARG A 296 4.09 19.44 -9.37
N SER A 297 3.85 20.04 -8.22
CA SER A 297 3.54 21.46 -8.16
C SER A 297 4.81 22.26 -8.46
N SER A 298 4.73 23.25 -9.35
CA SER A 298 5.85 24.12 -9.68
C SER A 298 6.14 25.18 -8.60
N GLU A 299 5.56 25.04 -7.40
CA GLU A 299 5.59 26.08 -6.35
C GLU A 299 6.77 25.92 -5.36
N GLU A 300 7.43 24.77 -5.32
CA GLU A 300 8.59 24.54 -4.44
C GLU A 300 9.94 24.95 -5.05
N ASP A 301 9.98 25.31 -6.34
CA ASP A 301 11.16 25.89 -7.01
C ASP A 301 11.17 27.44 -7.01
N SER A 302 10.33 28.07 -6.20
CA SER A 302 10.46 29.51 -5.95
C SER A 302 11.54 29.78 -4.89
N CYS A 303 12.79 29.60 -5.29
CA CYS A 303 13.90 30.28 -4.63
C CYS A 303 13.56 31.79 -4.55
N SER A 304 13.21 32.24 -3.35
CA SER A 304 13.06 33.64 -2.99
C SER A 304 14.43 34.30 -2.93
N CYS A 305 15.07 34.43 -4.09
CA CYS A 305 16.16 35.34 -4.34
C CYS A 305 15.78 36.21 -5.54
N GLY A 306 14.71 36.98 -5.35
CA GLY A 306 14.37 38.12 -6.20
C GLY A 306 15.31 39.29 -5.98
N ASP A 307 16.60 39.10 -6.25
CA ASP A 307 17.58 40.18 -6.32
C ASP A 307 18.44 40.01 -7.58
N ASP A 308 18.35 41.01 -8.48
CA ASP A 308 19.10 41.21 -9.72
C ASP A 308 20.63 41.43 -9.50
N SER A 309 21.24 40.71 -8.56
CA SER A 309 22.67 40.84 -8.27
C SER A 309 23.38 39.56 -7.80
N CYS A 310 22.83 38.37 -8.07
CA CYS A 310 23.57 37.14 -7.79
C CYS A 310 24.66 36.88 -8.85
N SER A 311 25.88 37.22 -8.49
CA SER A 311 27.13 36.94 -9.18
C SER A 311 27.58 35.49 -8.90
N CYS A 312 26.95 34.49 -9.53
CA CYS A 312 27.55 33.16 -9.68
C CYS A 312 27.66 32.84 -11.17
N GLY A 313 28.84 33.14 -11.71
CA GLY A 313 29.23 32.83 -13.08
C GLY A 313 29.37 31.34 -13.33
N GLU A 314 29.17 30.99 -14.61
CA GLU A 314 29.62 29.80 -15.35
C GLU A 314 30.39 28.75 -14.52
N HIS A 315 29.91 27.51 -14.46
CA HIS A 315 30.78 26.32 -14.59
C HIS A 315 29.99 25.04 -14.96
N HIS A 316 30.26 24.57 -16.19
CA HIS A 316 30.42 23.19 -16.65
C HIS A 316 29.28 22.16 -16.51
N HIS A 317 28.74 21.81 -17.70
CA HIS A 317 28.21 20.49 -18.01
C HIS A 317 29.23 19.39 -17.63
N HIS A 318 29.01 18.73 -16.51
CA HIS A 318 29.60 17.43 -16.23
C HIS A 318 28.53 16.36 -16.45
N HIS A 319 28.72 15.55 -17.50
CA HIS A 319 28.07 14.26 -17.64
C HIS A 319 28.48 13.41 -16.44
N HIS A 320 27.60 13.27 -15.46
CA HIS A 320 27.73 12.26 -14.42
C HIS A 320 27.06 10.97 -14.93
N HIS A 321 27.85 9.90 -14.94
CA HIS A 321 27.37 8.53 -14.98
C HIS A 321 26.43 8.35 -13.78
N HIS A 322 25.12 8.24 -14.04
CA HIS A 322 24.16 7.91 -13.00
C HIS A 322 24.03 6.39 -12.92
N GLU A 323 24.70 5.80 -11.93
CA GLU A 323 24.05 4.73 -11.17
C GLU A 323 22.69 5.30 -10.74
N GLN A 324 21.60 4.61 -11.10
CA GLN A 324 20.25 5.05 -10.79
C GLN A 324 20.03 4.97 -9.27
N GLU A 325 20.38 6.03 -8.56
CA GLU A 325 19.93 6.28 -7.19
C GLU A 325 18.40 6.48 -7.20
N LEU A 326 17.73 6.03 -6.14
CA LEU A 326 16.30 6.23 -5.95
C LEU A 326 15.98 7.73 -6.09
N PRO A 327 14.88 8.11 -6.77
CA PRO A 327 14.48 9.51 -6.89
C PRO A 327 14.43 10.20 -5.52
N ASP A 328 14.80 11.48 -5.43
CA ASP A 328 14.87 12.24 -4.16
C ASP A 328 13.53 12.29 -3.38
N ASN A 329 12.41 11.97 -4.05
CA ASN A 329 11.06 11.86 -3.50
C ASN A 329 10.65 10.42 -3.12
N VAL A 330 11.48 9.42 -3.37
CA VAL A 330 11.34 8.07 -2.84
C VAL A 330 12.17 7.98 -1.57
N THR A 331 11.61 8.47 -0.48
CA THR A 331 12.13 8.21 0.85
C THR A 331 11.97 6.72 1.15
N ILE A 332 13.09 6.01 1.27
CA ILE A 332 13.14 4.80 2.11
C ILE A 332 12.63 5.24 3.48
N GLY A 333 11.59 4.57 3.98
CA GLY A 333 10.88 4.94 5.19
C GLY A 333 11.84 5.43 6.26
N SER A 334 11.69 6.70 6.64
CA SER A 334 12.53 7.32 7.67
C SER A 334 12.03 6.97 9.07
N GLY A 335 10.78 6.48 9.14
CA GLY A 335 10.15 5.92 10.32
C GLY A 335 10.77 4.60 10.76
N GLU A 336 10.75 4.35 12.07
CA GLU A 336 11.11 3.04 12.60
C GLU A 336 9.96 2.07 12.32
N ILE A 337 10.23 0.99 11.60
CA ILE A 337 9.24 -0.02 11.15
C ILE A 337 9.57 -1.45 11.63
N GLY A 338 10.52 -1.59 12.57
CA GLY A 338 11.10 -2.89 12.94
C GLY A 338 10.16 -3.80 13.74
N SER A 339 9.26 -3.24 14.54
CA SER A 339 8.20 -3.96 15.27
C SER A 339 7.11 -3.01 15.73
N LEU A 340 5.90 -3.53 16.00
CA LEU A 340 4.82 -2.75 16.62
C LEU A 340 5.26 -2.07 17.92
N GLU A 341 6.07 -2.75 18.73
CA GLU A 341 6.65 -2.18 19.97
C GLU A 341 7.52 -0.94 19.70
N SER A 342 8.39 -1.03 18.70
CA SER A 342 9.29 0.08 18.33
C SER A 342 8.53 1.27 17.73
N MET A 343 7.48 1.00 16.94
CA MET A 343 6.60 2.01 16.38
C MET A 343 5.78 2.69 17.47
N LEU A 344 5.13 1.91 18.34
CA LEU A 344 4.32 2.40 19.45
C LEU A 344 5.13 3.29 20.40
N ALA A 345 6.35 2.89 20.75
CA ALA A 345 7.23 3.66 21.62
C ALA A 345 7.57 5.06 21.09
N LYS A 346 7.48 5.28 19.77
CA LYS A 346 7.69 6.59 19.14
C LYS A 346 6.41 7.36 18.90
N LEU A 347 5.40 6.68 18.36
CA LEU A 347 4.13 7.30 17.95
C LEU A 347 3.24 7.64 19.14
N TYR A 348 3.28 6.81 20.18
CA TYR A 348 2.44 6.96 21.35
C TYR A 348 3.16 6.46 22.62
N PRO A 349 4.20 7.17 23.09
CA PRO A 349 5.11 6.72 24.17
C PRO A 349 4.43 6.54 25.54
N MET A 350 3.17 6.95 25.66
CA MET A 350 2.36 6.84 26.87
C MET A 350 1.73 5.47 27.05
N LEU A 351 1.78 4.63 26.01
CA LEU A 351 1.27 3.26 26.01
C LEU A 351 2.38 2.31 25.60
N ASN A 352 2.57 1.24 26.36
CA ASN A 352 3.51 0.18 26.01
C ASN A 352 2.78 -1.06 25.44
N MET A 353 3.54 -2.04 24.94
CA MET A 353 2.95 -3.24 24.34
C MET A 353 2.17 -4.12 25.32
N LEU A 354 2.57 -4.21 26.60
CA LEU A 354 1.85 -4.99 27.60
C LEU A 354 0.49 -4.37 27.91
N GLU A 355 0.45 -3.04 28.00
CA GLU A 355 -0.76 -2.26 28.21
C GLU A 355 -1.69 -2.32 26.99
N LEU A 356 -1.14 -2.25 25.77
CA LEU A 356 -1.89 -2.40 24.53
C LEU A 356 -2.54 -3.79 24.42
N ASP A 357 -1.77 -4.86 24.67
CA ASP A 357 -2.29 -6.23 24.75
C ASP A 357 -3.37 -6.36 25.84
N ALA A 358 -3.23 -5.64 26.95
CA ALA A 358 -4.21 -5.67 28.03
C ALA A 358 -5.54 -5.02 27.62
N ILE A 359 -5.50 -3.87 26.94
CA ILE A 359 -6.68 -3.19 26.39
C ILE A 359 -7.39 -4.10 25.38
N LEU A 360 -6.64 -4.76 24.51
CA LEU A 360 -7.15 -5.70 23.52
C LEU A 360 -7.89 -6.86 24.20
N LEU A 361 -7.25 -7.54 25.16
CA LEU A 361 -7.87 -8.65 25.89
C LEU A 361 -9.11 -8.21 26.66
N ASP A 362 -9.11 -6.99 27.20
CA ASP A 362 -10.27 -6.41 27.87
C ASP A 362 -11.44 -6.15 26.90
N ASN A 363 -11.17 -5.71 25.66
CA ASN A 363 -12.19 -5.61 24.61
C ASN A 363 -12.80 -6.98 24.27
N LEU A 364 -11.95 -7.99 24.06
CA LEU A 364 -12.40 -9.34 23.74
C LEU A 364 -13.25 -9.94 24.88
N LYS A 365 -12.91 -9.64 26.13
CA LYS A 365 -13.69 -10.01 27.31
C LYS A 365 -15.08 -9.39 27.30
N ASN A 366 -15.17 -8.13 26.91
CA ASN A 366 -16.42 -7.37 26.84
C ASN A 366 -17.26 -7.67 25.59
N HIS A 367 -16.86 -8.69 24.81
CA HIS A 367 -17.50 -9.08 23.55
C HIS A 367 -17.46 -7.99 22.48
N ASP A 368 -16.46 -7.11 22.55
CA ASP A 368 -16.16 -6.17 21.49
C ASP A 368 -15.07 -6.75 20.59
N PHE A 369 -15.46 -7.09 19.37
CA PHE A 369 -14.59 -7.73 18.36
C PHE A 369 -14.35 -6.80 17.16
N ASP A 370 -14.66 -5.51 17.32
CA ASP A 370 -14.46 -4.53 16.27
C ASP A 370 -13.09 -3.86 16.42
N PHE A 371 -12.28 -3.94 15.37
CA PHE A 371 -10.94 -3.36 15.36
C PHE A 371 -10.98 -1.84 15.55
N ASN A 372 -11.93 -1.15 14.93
CA ASN A 372 -12.05 0.31 15.04
C ASN A 372 -12.41 0.74 16.47
N SER A 373 -13.29 -0.01 17.15
CA SER A 373 -13.58 0.18 18.56
C SER A 373 -12.34 0.00 19.45
N PHE A 374 -11.53 -1.02 19.17
CA PHE A 374 -10.23 -1.23 19.83
C PHE A 374 -9.23 -0.10 19.59
N TYR A 375 -9.09 0.31 18.34
CA TYR A 375 -8.20 1.40 17.96
C TYR A 375 -8.62 2.70 18.66
N SER A 376 -9.90 3.07 18.56
CA SER A 376 -10.45 4.28 19.18
C SER A 376 -10.30 4.25 20.70
N ARG A 377 -10.47 3.09 21.34
CA ARG A 377 -10.25 2.93 22.79
C ARG A 377 -8.78 3.10 23.18
N SER A 378 -7.85 2.62 22.36
CA SER A 378 -6.42 2.61 22.68
C SER A 378 -5.74 3.96 22.44
N PHE A 379 -6.12 4.66 21.38
CA PHE A 379 -5.44 5.89 20.92
C PHE A 379 -6.34 7.15 21.01
N GLY A 380 -7.65 6.99 21.22
CA GLY A 380 -8.60 8.10 21.31
C GLY A 380 -8.86 8.78 19.96
N GLU A 381 -9.07 10.10 20.00
CA GLU A 381 -9.11 10.97 18.80
C GLU A 381 -7.71 11.52 18.43
N THR A 382 -6.66 11.07 19.12
CA THR A 382 -5.29 11.56 18.93
C THR A 382 -4.80 11.16 17.54
N LYS A 383 -4.44 12.15 16.71
CA LYS A 383 -3.77 11.88 15.44
C LYS A 383 -2.33 11.45 15.73
N LEU A 384 -1.98 10.21 15.40
CA LEU A 384 -0.61 9.71 15.52
C LEU A 384 0.27 10.38 14.46
N ASP A 385 1.42 10.90 14.88
CA ASP A 385 2.37 11.59 14.00
C ASP A 385 3.33 10.59 13.35
N PHE A 386 2.88 9.95 12.28
CA PHE A 386 3.71 9.06 11.48
C PHE A 386 4.76 9.82 10.67
N ALA A 387 5.95 9.25 10.53
CA ALA A 387 7.04 9.84 9.74
C ALA A 387 6.74 9.86 8.24
N ASP A 388 6.04 8.84 7.76
CA ASP A 388 5.64 8.63 6.37
C ASP A 388 4.49 7.60 6.32
N GLY A 389 3.84 7.48 5.17
CA GLY A 389 2.76 6.51 4.96
C GLY A 389 3.21 5.05 5.06
N MET A 390 4.52 4.78 4.92
CA MET A 390 5.08 3.43 5.13
C MET A 390 5.05 3.07 6.62
N GLN A 391 5.45 3.96 7.51
CA GLN A 391 5.35 3.74 8.95
C GLN A 391 3.89 3.59 9.40
N GLU A 392 2.99 4.37 8.81
CA GLU A 392 1.55 4.26 9.07
C GLU A 392 0.98 2.90 8.67
N ALA A 393 1.20 2.47 7.42
CA ALA A 393 0.74 1.17 6.95
C ALA A 393 1.35 0.00 7.73
N CYS A 394 2.66 0.04 8.03
CA CYS A 394 3.31 -0.97 8.86
C CYS A 394 2.73 -1.03 10.27
N PHE A 395 2.43 0.12 10.88
CA PHE A 395 1.82 0.18 12.20
C PHE A 395 0.43 -0.45 12.21
N PHE A 396 -0.44 -0.07 11.27
CA PHE A 396 -1.79 -0.63 11.18
C PHE A 396 -1.78 -2.13 10.86
N ASN A 397 -0.96 -2.58 9.91
CA ASN A 397 -0.85 -4.00 9.56
C ASN A 397 -0.39 -4.87 10.73
N GLU A 398 0.62 -4.42 11.48
CA GLU A 398 1.10 -5.16 12.65
C GLU A 398 0.11 -5.10 13.81
N LEU A 399 -0.61 -3.97 13.99
CA LEU A 399 -1.65 -3.81 15.00
C LEU A 399 -2.87 -4.69 14.69
N GLU A 400 -3.33 -4.76 13.43
CA GLU A 400 -4.40 -5.65 12.97
C GLU A 400 -4.00 -7.11 13.09
N SER A 401 -2.78 -7.47 12.63
CA SER A 401 -2.26 -8.83 12.78
C SER A 401 -2.24 -9.26 14.25
N ARG A 402 -1.83 -8.36 15.16
CA ARG A 402 -1.84 -8.62 16.59
C ARG A 402 -3.27 -8.78 17.13
N PHE A 403 -4.21 -7.95 16.66
CA PHE A 403 -5.63 -8.04 17.02
C PHE A 403 -6.24 -9.39 16.61
N GLU A 404 -6.00 -9.83 15.38
CA GLU A 404 -6.46 -11.12 14.87
C GLU A 404 -5.84 -12.30 15.61
N GLU A 405 -4.52 -12.27 15.84
CA GLU A 405 -3.81 -13.31 16.60
C GLU A 405 -4.42 -13.48 17.99
N MET A 406 -4.69 -12.38 18.67
CA MET A 406 -5.27 -12.40 20.01
C MET A 406 -6.74 -12.80 20.00
N LEU A 407 -7.53 -12.41 18.99
CA LEU A 407 -8.91 -12.85 18.81
C LEU A 407 -9.00 -14.38 18.68
N ASP A 408 -8.08 -14.98 17.93
CA ASP A 408 -8.02 -16.43 17.70
C ASP A 408 -7.51 -17.20 18.93
N THR A 409 -6.58 -16.62 19.69
CA THR A 409 -5.93 -17.29 20.82
C THR A 409 -6.54 -16.97 22.19
N TYR A 410 -7.55 -16.09 22.25
CA TYR A 410 -8.14 -15.60 23.49
C TYR A 410 -8.71 -16.72 24.39
N PRO A 411 -8.16 -16.94 25.60
CA PRO A 411 -8.49 -18.08 26.45
C PRO A 411 -9.76 -17.84 27.29
N ARG A 412 -10.93 -17.78 26.63
CA ARG A 412 -12.24 -17.47 27.24
C ARG A 412 -12.57 -18.27 28.52
N GLU A 413 -12.13 -19.52 28.60
CA GLU A 413 -12.43 -20.41 29.73
C GLU A 413 -11.60 -20.10 30.98
N TYR A 414 -10.42 -19.48 30.82
CA TYR A 414 -9.45 -19.22 31.89
C TYR A 414 -9.41 -17.76 32.31
N ASP A 415 -10.15 -16.89 31.62
CA ASP A 415 -9.97 -15.44 31.74
C ASP A 415 -10.87 -14.77 32.79
N ASN A 416 -11.80 -15.49 33.43
CA ASN A 416 -12.79 -14.85 34.30
C ASN A 416 -12.18 -14.14 35.54
N GLN A 417 -11.11 -14.69 36.13
CA GLN A 417 -10.48 -14.11 37.33
C GLN A 417 -9.41 -13.07 36.98
N THR A 418 -8.68 -13.27 35.89
CA THR A 418 -7.66 -12.33 35.38
C THR A 418 -8.27 -11.12 34.71
N ALA A 419 -9.44 -11.28 34.07
CA ALA A 419 -10.14 -10.18 33.41
C ALA A 419 -10.51 -9.07 34.38
N GLU A 420 -11.08 -9.37 35.55
CA GLU A 420 -11.45 -8.33 36.52
C GLU A 420 -10.23 -7.51 36.96
N ILE A 421 -9.10 -8.17 37.23
CA ILE A 421 -7.84 -7.51 37.59
C ILE A 421 -7.32 -6.66 36.44
N ARG A 422 -7.33 -7.20 35.21
CA ARG A 422 -6.90 -6.48 34.01
C ARG A 422 -7.78 -5.27 33.71
N SER A 423 -9.10 -5.37 33.86
CA SER A 423 -10.02 -4.24 33.61
C SER A 423 -9.69 -3.05 34.51
N MET A 424 -9.42 -3.29 35.80
CA MET A 424 -9.03 -2.21 36.73
C MET A 424 -7.72 -1.53 36.30
N ILE A 425 -6.74 -2.31 35.84
CA ILE A 425 -5.46 -1.77 35.35
C ILE A 425 -5.66 -0.97 34.05
N VAL A 426 -6.48 -1.50 33.13
CA VAL A 426 -6.80 -0.85 31.86
C VAL A 426 -7.52 0.49 32.07
N GLU A 427 -8.49 0.57 32.99
CA GLU A 427 -9.18 1.83 33.32
C GLU A 427 -8.19 2.91 33.77
N PHE A 428 -7.32 2.58 34.73
CA PHE A 428 -6.26 3.49 35.19
C PHE A 428 -5.29 3.87 34.07
N THR A 429 -4.88 2.90 33.23
CA THR A 429 -3.96 3.14 32.11
C THR A 429 -4.56 4.13 31.12
N MET A 430 -5.84 4.00 30.79
CA MET A 430 -6.54 4.92 29.90
C MET A 430 -6.63 6.33 30.48
N GLU A 431 -6.94 6.46 31.78
CA GLU A 431 -6.95 7.76 32.45
C GLU A 431 -5.56 8.41 32.48
N ARG A 432 -4.51 7.59 32.71
CA ARG A 432 -3.12 8.02 32.69
C ARG A 432 -2.70 8.51 31.31
N CYS A 433 -2.97 7.76 30.24
CA CYS A 433 -2.66 8.15 28.88
C CYS A 433 -3.37 9.45 28.50
N THR A 434 -4.65 9.58 28.83
CA THR A 434 -5.43 10.80 28.55
C THR A 434 -4.78 12.03 29.22
N LEU A 435 -4.45 11.93 30.51
CA LEU A 435 -3.84 13.03 31.25
C LEU A 435 -2.45 13.40 30.71
N LEU A 436 -1.62 12.41 30.40
CA LEU A 436 -0.28 12.66 29.87
C LEU A 436 -0.34 13.30 28.48
N SER A 437 -1.31 12.93 27.64
CA SER A 437 -1.56 13.55 26.33
C SER A 437 -1.95 15.01 26.49
N GLU A 438 -2.90 15.31 27.40
CA GLU A 438 -3.29 16.69 27.75
C GLU A 438 -2.08 17.51 28.22
N LEU A 439 -1.19 16.93 29.04
CA LEU A 439 0.02 17.58 29.52
C LEU A 439 1.06 17.82 28.41
N ALA A 440 1.17 16.92 27.42
CA ALA A 440 2.11 17.04 26.32
C ALA A 440 1.73 18.16 25.34
N GLU A 441 0.43 18.43 25.16
CA GLU A 441 -0.08 19.51 24.31
C GLU A 441 0.16 20.91 24.89
N LEU A 442 0.37 21.01 26.20
CA LEU A 442 0.61 22.28 26.88
C LEU A 442 2.05 22.75 26.64
N SER A 443 2.21 23.50 25.55
CA SER A 443 3.48 24.12 25.18
C SER A 443 3.86 25.20 26.20
N THR A 444 4.73 24.83 27.15
CA THR A 444 5.53 25.68 28.05
C THR A 444 4.84 26.39 29.23
N GLU A 445 5.42 26.16 30.43
CA GLU A 445 5.30 26.90 31.72
C GLU A 445 4.60 26.21 32.92
N LEU A 446 4.26 24.92 32.88
CA LEU A 446 3.81 24.21 34.09
C LEU A 446 4.99 23.75 34.97
N GLU A 447 5.05 24.25 36.21
CA GLU A 447 6.03 23.81 37.22
C GLU A 447 5.57 22.51 37.88
N ILE A 448 5.71 21.39 37.16
CA ILE A 448 5.35 20.07 37.67
C ILE A 448 6.48 19.50 38.52
N LYS A 449 6.14 19.04 39.72
CA LYS A 449 7.06 18.38 40.64
C LYS A 449 7.49 17.01 40.08
N PRO A 450 8.80 16.74 39.90
CA PRO A 450 9.29 15.46 39.39
C PRO A 450 8.78 14.25 40.18
N GLU A 451 8.56 14.41 41.49
CA GLU A 451 8.09 13.36 42.38
C GLU A 451 6.71 12.81 41.99
N LEU A 452 5.88 13.59 41.29
CA LEU A 452 4.57 13.14 40.79
C LEU A 452 4.70 12.18 39.60
N PHE A 453 5.65 12.45 38.69
CA PHE A 453 5.95 11.54 37.58
C PHE A 453 6.66 10.29 38.07
N GLU A 454 7.54 10.41 39.07
CA GLU A 454 8.19 9.25 39.71
C GLU A 454 7.15 8.33 40.36
N ALA A 455 6.19 8.87 41.12
CA ALA A 455 5.12 8.09 41.72
C ALA A 455 4.24 7.38 40.67
N LEU A 456 3.89 8.08 39.59
CA LEU A 456 3.12 7.50 38.48
C LEU A 456 3.88 6.37 37.77
N ALA A 457 5.18 6.55 37.55
CA ALA A 457 6.05 5.55 36.93
C ALA A 457 6.24 4.31 37.82
N GLU A 458 6.40 4.49 39.14
CA GLU A 458 6.48 3.39 40.09
C GLU A 458 5.20 2.54 40.08
N VAL A 459 4.03 3.18 40.07
CA VAL A 459 2.74 2.49 39.95
C VAL A 459 2.65 1.77 38.60
N ALA A 460 2.95 2.45 37.49
CA ALA A 460 2.92 1.85 36.15
C ALA A 460 3.78 0.59 36.05
N LEU A 461 5.01 0.61 36.57
CA LEU A 461 5.91 -0.54 36.57
C LEU A 461 5.35 -1.71 37.39
N LEU A 462 4.71 -1.44 38.53
CA LEU A 462 4.08 -2.47 39.35
C LEU A 462 2.86 -3.09 38.64
N LEU A 463 2.07 -2.27 37.97
CA LEU A 463 0.93 -2.73 37.18
C LEU A 463 1.38 -3.53 35.95
N ASP A 464 2.45 -3.13 35.26
CA ASP A 464 3.05 -3.88 34.14
C ASP A 464 3.50 -5.29 34.58
N GLU A 465 4.15 -5.42 35.74
CA GLU A 465 4.50 -6.73 36.30
C GLU A 465 3.26 -7.59 36.56
N THR A 466 2.15 -6.96 36.94
CA THR A 466 0.87 -7.66 37.09
C THR A 466 0.28 -8.06 35.73
N LEU A 467 0.31 -7.16 34.73
CA LEU A 467 -0.15 -7.42 33.37
C LEU A 467 0.59 -8.59 32.71
N LYS A 468 1.91 -8.73 32.94
CA LYS A 468 2.69 -9.91 32.48
C LYS A 468 2.09 -11.23 32.96
N LEU A 469 1.50 -11.26 34.15
CA LEU A 469 0.83 -12.43 34.72
C LEU A 469 -0.58 -12.58 34.15
N VAL A 470 -1.39 -11.52 34.20
CA VAL A 470 -2.83 -11.61 33.90
C VAL A 470 -3.16 -11.61 32.40
N ASN A 471 -2.26 -11.15 31.53
CA ASN A 471 -2.41 -11.27 30.07
C ASN A 471 -2.22 -12.71 29.56
N SER A 472 -1.62 -13.58 30.37
CA SER A 472 -1.41 -14.99 30.04
C SER A 472 -2.05 -15.91 31.09
N PRO A 473 -3.40 -15.91 31.24
CA PRO A 473 -4.08 -16.62 32.32
C PRO A 473 -3.83 -18.13 32.31
N ALA A 474 -3.60 -18.72 31.13
CA ALA A 474 -3.27 -20.14 30.97
C ALA A 474 -1.95 -20.54 31.65
N SER A 475 -1.08 -19.58 32.00
CA SER A 475 0.17 -19.82 32.71
C SER A 475 0.01 -19.90 34.24
N LEU A 476 -1.15 -19.50 34.76
CA LEU A 476 -1.46 -19.48 36.19
C LEU A 476 -2.08 -20.81 36.61
N GLY A 477 -1.59 -21.40 37.69
CA GLY A 477 -2.10 -22.67 38.23
C GLY A 477 -3.45 -22.51 38.95
N GLU A 478 -4.17 -23.62 39.16
CA GLU A 478 -5.48 -23.62 39.85
C GLU A 478 -5.42 -23.09 41.30
N ASP A 479 -4.25 -23.17 41.96
CA ASP A 479 -4.02 -22.71 43.34
C ASP A 479 -3.48 -21.26 43.43
N PHE A 480 -3.50 -20.50 42.33
CA PHE A 480 -2.99 -19.13 42.33
C PHE A 480 -3.87 -18.19 43.19
N ASP A 481 -3.25 -17.36 44.02
CA ASP A 481 -3.95 -16.45 44.94
C ASP A 481 -4.33 -15.15 44.23
N PHE A 482 -5.45 -15.20 43.49
CA PHE A 482 -5.99 -14.05 42.78
C PHE A 482 -6.45 -12.93 43.73
N GLU A 483 -6.86 -13.25 44.96
CA GLU A 483 -7.33 -12.26 45.92
C GLU A 483 -6.17 -11.41 46.44
N GLN A 484 -5.04 -12.05 46.76
CA GLN A 484 -3.83 -11.33 47.14
C GLN A 484 -3.31 -10.44 46.01
N LEU A 485 -3.35 -10.93 44.76
CA LEU A 485 -2.95 -10.13 43.59
C LEU A 485 -3.88 -8.92 43.42
N ARG A 486 -5.20 -9.14 43.55
CA ARG A 486 -6.22 -8.09 43.49
C ARG A 486 -5.99 -7.02 44.56
N GLU A 487 -5.80 -7.40 45.83
CA GLU A 487 -5.52 -6.46 46.92
C GLU A 487 -4.23 -5.65 46.63
N GLY A 488 -3.20 -6.29 46.08
CA GLY A 488 -1.97 -5.61 45.65
C GLY A 488 -2.22 -4.56 44.56
N VAL A 489 -3.04 -4.89 43.56
CA VAL A 489 -3.43 -3.97 42.48
C VAL A 489 -4.27 -2.82 43.01
N GLU A 490 -5.29 -3.08 43.84
CA GLU A 490 -6.15 -2.03 44.42
C GLU A 490 -5.32 -1.01 45.23
N ASN A 491 -4.34 -1.45 46.02
CA ASN A 491 -3.43 -0.55 46.75
C ASN A 491 -2.52 0.27 45.81
N ALA A 492 -2.07 -0.33 44.70
CA ALA A 492 -1.25 0.36 43.70
C ALA A 492 -2.07 1.42 42.96
N LEU A 493 -3.32 1.08 42.61
CA LEU A 493 -4.26 1.98 41.96
C LEU A 493 -4.63 3.17 42.85
N GLU A 494 -4.89 2.95 44.15
CA GLU A 494 -5.15 4.05 45.10
C GLU A 494 -3.98 5.05 45.11
N SER A 495 -2.73 4.55 45.14
CA SER A 495 -1.53 5.39 45.08
C SER A 495 -1.39 6.11 43.73
N GLY A 496 -1.75 5.45 42.63
CA GLY A 496 -1.73 6.02 41.28
C GLY A 496 -2.79 7.10 41.09
N GLU A 497 -4.00 6.88 41.59
CA GLU A 497 -5.12 7.85 41.53
C GLU A 497 -4.78 9.12 42.31
N GLU A 498 -4.13 9.01 43.48
CA GLU A 498 -3.61 10.17 44.22
C GLU A 498 -2.61 10.98 43.37
N ALA A 499 -1.71 10.31 42.65
CA ALA A 499 -0.74 10.96 41.77
C ALA A 499 -1.40 11.61 40.53
N LEU A 500 -2.36 10.92 39.89
CA LEU A 500 -3.14 11.47 38.78
C LEU A 500 -3.96 12.69 39.22
N SER A 501 -4.60 12.63 40.39
CA SER A 501 -5.36 13.74 40.94
C SER A 501 -4.47 14.94 41.25
N ALA A 502 -3.28 14.71 41.80
CA ALA A 502 -2.30 15.76 42.04
C ALA A 502 -1.81 16.42 40.74
N LEU A 503 -1.58 15.64 39.68
CA LEU A 503 -1.20 16.15 38.35
C LEU A 503 -2.35 16.93 37.68
N ARG A 504 -3.58 16.42 37.74
CA ARG A 504 -4.78 17.16 37.27
C ARG A 504 -4.95 18.49 38.02
N GLY A 505 -4.71 18.50 39.32
CA GLY A 505 -4.75 19.73 40.12
C GLY A 505 -3.73 20.80 39.68
N VAL A 506 -2.66 20.41 38.98
CA VAL A 506 -1.71 21.36 38.37
C VAL A 506 -2.31 21.99 37.11
N LEU A 507 -3.04 21.21 36.29
CA LEU A 507 -3.76 21.72 35.11
C LEU A 507 -4.85 22.73 35.50
N ASP A 508 -5.60 22.44 36.55
CA ASP A 508 -6.70 23.31 37.02
C ASP A 508 -6.22 24.58 37.75
N SER A 509 -4.91 24.70 38.02
CA SER A 509 -4.35 25.81 38.82
C SER A 509 -3.85 27.01 38.00
N ASP A 510 -3.88 26.91 36.66
CA ASP A 510 -3.48 27.96 35.72
C ASP A 510 -4.65 28.70 35.02
N ASP A 511 -5.88 28.51 35.51
CA ASP A 511 -7.09 29.27 35.09
C ASP A 511 -7.36 30.53 35.95
#